data_AF-X0W7K6-F1
#
_entry.id   AF-X0W7K6-F1
#
_cell.length_a   1.000
_cell.length_b   1.000
_cell.length_c   1.000
_cell.angle_alpha   90.00
_cell.angle_beta   90.00
_cell.angle_gamma   90.00
#
_symmetry.space_group_name_H-M   'P 1'
#
loop_
_entity.id
_entity.type
_entity.pdbx_description
1 polymer ?
#
loop_
_entity_poly.entity_id
_entity_poly.type
_entity_poly.pdbx_seq_one_letter_code
_entity_poly.pdbx_strand_id
1 'polypeptide(L)'
;MAELTFRINGDPNKASQKGNEMSIEEIAIAVTSQAKTLAPVNKKIGVGGQLRGSIMYKTFETQGGFGERGTTEGGEIDVNPQKGEGYVGTNVNYAIYQEFGTKKMAGQPFLRPAIALLVTPELKEEIKKEL
;
A
#
# COMPACT_ATOMS: atom_id res chain seq x y z
N MET A 1 -3.38 9.21 56.86
CA MET A 1 -3.93 8.23 55.90
C MET A 1 -3.01 8.23 54.69
N ALA A 2 -2.27 7.15 54.47
CA ALA A 2 -1.32 7.06 53.37
C ALA A 2 -2.05 6.59 52.10
N GLU A 3 -2.02 7.41 51.06
CA GLU A 3 -2.58 7.11 49.75
C GLU A 3 -1.61 6.18 49.01
N LEU A 4 -2.04 4.95 48.74
CA LEU A 4 -1.24 3.94 48.05
C LEU A 4 -1.53 4.04 46.54
N THR A 5 -0.65 4.71 45.80
CA THR A 5 -0.79 4.86 44.34
C THR A 5 -0.15 3.68 43.62
N PHE A 6 -0.95 2.80 43.02
CA PHE A 6 -0.43 1.75 42.13
C PHE A 6 -0.12 2.34 40.75
N ARG A 7 1.16 2.40 40.38
CA ARG A 7 1.57 2.70 38.99
C ARG A 7 1.60 1.39 38.20
N ILE A 8 0.63 1.19 37.32
CA ILE A 8 0.60 0.04 36.42
C ILE A 8 1.56 0.33 35.26
N ASN A 9 2.76 -0.23 35.33
CA ASN A 9 3.74 -0.14 34.24
C ASN A 9 3.35 -1.15 33.14
N GLY A 10 2.75 -0.65 32.05
CA GLY A 10 2.62 -1.29 30.73
C GLY A 10 2.15 -2.76 30.67
N ASP A 11 0.98 -3.02 30.12
CA ASP A 11 0.50 -4.38 29.83
C ASP A 11 1.24 -4.97 28.60
N PRO A 12 2.06 -6.03 28.75
CA PRO A 12 2.85 -6.61 27.67
C PRO A 12 1.99 -7.18 26.53
N ASN A 13 0.76 -7.64 26.83
CA ASN A 13 -0.13 -8.17 25.80
C ASN A 13 -0.63 -7.07 24.87
N LYS A 14 -0.95 -5.90 25.43
CA LYS A 14 -1.36 -4.72 24.65
C LYS A 14 -0.20 -4.18 23.81
N ALA A 15 1.02 -4.20 24.35
CA ALA A 15 2.21 -3.80 23.62
C ALA A 15 2.48 -4.73 22.42
N SER A 16 2.32 -6.04 22.59
CA SER A 16 2.48 -6.99 21.49
C SER A 16 1.43 -6.82 20.39
N GLN A 17 0.17 -6.60 20.75
CA GLN A 17 -0.91 -6.37 19.78
C GLN A 17 -0.66 -5.09 18.97
N LYS A 18 -0.31 -4.00 19.65
CA LYS A 18 0.05 -2.74 19.01
C LYS A 18 1.27 -2.89 18.09
N GLY A 19 2.26 -3.67 18.51
CA GLY A 19 3.44 -4.00 17.68
C GLY A 19 3.03 -4.63 16.35
N ASN A 20 2.14 -5.63 16.38
CA ASN A 20 1.65 -6.28 15.17
C ASN A 20 0.88 -5.30 14.26
N GLU A 21 0.01 -4.47 14.82
CA GLU A 21 -0.75 -3.47 14.06
C GLU A 21 0.16 -2.45 13.37
N MET A 22 1.17 -1.94 14.08
CA MET A 22 2.18 -1.03 13.51
C MET A 22 3.01 -1.69 12.40
N SER A 23 3.40 -2.96 12.58
CA SER A 23 4.15 -3.68 11.54
C SER A 23 3.32 -3.90 10.27
N ILE A 24 2.02 -4.17 10.40
CA ILE A 24 1.12 -4.31 9.24
C ILE A 24 0.98 -2.97 8.52
N GLU A 25 0.82 -1.88 9.27
CA GLU A 25 0.78 -0.53 8.71
C GLU A 25 2.06 -0.19 7.95
N GLU A 26 3.23 -0.47 8.53
CA GLU A 26 4.52 -0.21 7.90
C GLU A 26 4.69 -1.01 6.59
N ILE A 27 4.31 -2.28 6.58
CA ILE A 27 4.31 -3.11 5.37
C ILE A 27 3.37 -2.51 4.32
N ALA A 28 2.17 -2.10 4.70
CA ALA A 28 1.20 -1.52 3.78
C ALA A 28 1.69 -0.19 3.17
N ILE A 29 2.34 0.65 3.98
CA ILE A 29 3.00 1.89 3.54
C ILE A 29 4.15 1.58 2.58
N ALA A 30 5.00 0.60 2.92
CA ALA A 30 6.14 0.21 2.10
C ALA A 30 5.70 -0.32 0.73
N VAL A 31 4.71 -1.23 0.70
CA VAL A 31 4.14 -1.78 -0.54
C VAL A 31 3.54 -0.66 -1.38
N THR A 32 2.76 0.22 -0.78
CA THR A 32 2.16 1.38 -1.47
C THR A 32 3.23 2.27 -2.10
N SER A 33 4.28 2.58 -1.36
CA SER A 33 5.38 3.46 -1.81
C SER A 33 6.16 2.83 -2.97
N GLN A 34 6.44 1.54 -2.87
CA GLN A 34 7.11 0.78 -3.92
C GLN A 34 6.23 0.65 -5.17
N ALA A 35 4.95 0.33 -5.01
CA ALA A 35 3.99 0.22 -6.11
C ALA A 35 3.85 1.55 -6.87
N LYS A 36 3.82 2.69 -6.16
CA LYS A 36 3.82 4.02 -6.78
C LYS A 36 5.08 4.35 -7.58
N THR A 37 6.20 3.75 -7.22
CA THR A 37 7.46 3.94 -7.94
C THR A 37 7.48 3.15 -9.24
N LEU A 38 6.88 1.95 -9.23
CA LEU A 38 6.77 1.07 -10.40
C LEU A 38 5.58 1.43 -11.31
N ALA A 39 4.59 2.16 -10.79
CA ALA A 39 3.40 2.51 -11.53
C ALA A 39 3.75 3.23 -12.85
N PRO A 40 3.30 2.69 -14.00
CA PRO A 40 3.60 3.30 -15.27
C PRO A 40 2.86 4.63 -15.40
N VAL A 41 3.64 5.71 -15.41
CA VAL A 41 3.14 7.06 -15.64
C VAL A 41 3.73 7.60 -16.93
N ASN A 42 2.87 8.18 -17.76
CA ASN A 42 3.35 8.93 -18.91
C ASN A 42 4.18 10.12 -18.40
N LYS A 43 5.43 10.21 -18.85
CA LYS A 43 6.38 11.27 -18.45
C LYS A 43 6.02 12.64 -19.04
N LYS A 44 5.07 12.69 -19.99
CA LYS A 44 4.58 13.96 -20.56
C LYS A 44 3.70 14.70 -19.56
N ILE A 45 4.09 15.93 -19.25
CA ILE A 45 3.33 16.86 -18.39
C ILE A 45 1.91 16.99 -18.93
N GLY A 46 0.91 16.73 -18.07
CA GLY A 46 -0.51 16.85 -18.41
C GLY A 46 -1.14 15.66 -19.15
N VAL A 47 -0.38 14.59 -19.46
CA VAL A 47 -0.87 13.41 -20.21
C VAL A 47 -0.70 12.11 -19.39
N GLY A 48 -0.40 12.23 -18.09
CA GLY A 48 -0.27 11.12 -17.15
C GLY A 48 -1.64 10.62 -16.65
N GLY A 49 -1.79 9.30 -16.59
CA GLY A 49 -2.95 8.66 -15.96
C GLY A 49 -2.94 8.81 -14.44
N GLN A 50 -4.11 8.66 -13.82
CA GLN A 50 -4.30 8.78 -12.37
C GLN A 50 -3.84 7.56 -11.56
N LEU A 51 -3.33 6.51 -12.22
CA LEU A 51 -2.95 5.24 -11.59
C LEU A 51 -1.99 5.42 -10.41
N ARG A 52 -0.92 6.21 -10.56
CA ARG A 52 0.04 6.42 -9.46
C ARG A 52 -0.57 7.16 -8.27
N GLY A 53 -1.49 8.10 -8.52
CA GLY A 53 -2.15 8.88 -7.49
C GLY A 53 -3.23 8.11 -6.74
N SER A 54 -3.79 7.07 -7.35
CA SER A 54 -4.87 6.26 -6.79
C SER A 54 -4.41 5.05 -5.99
N ILE A 55 -3.12 4.70 -6.02
CA ILE A 55 -2.58 3.61 -5.18
C ILE A 55 -2.56 4.09 -3.73
N MET A 56 -3.29 3.38 -2.87
CA MET A 56 -3.42 3.69 -1.44
C MET A 56 -3.40 2.42 -0.60
N TYR A 57 -3.29 2.61 0.72
CA TYR A 57 -3.45 1.57 1.71
C TYR A 57 -4.57 1.88 2.69
N LYS A 58 -5.14 0.83 3.27
CA LYS A 58 -6.13 0.90 4.34
C LYS A 58 -5.88 -0.23 5.33
N THR A 59 -5.67 0.12 6.58
CA THR A 59 -5.57 -0.80 7.72
C THR A 59 -6.76 -0.58 8.66
N PHE A 60 -6.86 -1.39 9.71
CA PHE A 60 -7.91 -1.23 10.72
C PHE A 60 -7.92 0.17 11.38
N GLU A 61 -6.74 0.76 11.60
CA GLU A 61 -6.62 2.04 12.31
C GLU A 61 -6.47 3.24 11.37
N THR A 62 -5.75 3.06 10.26
CA THR A 62 -5.30 4.17 9.42
C THR A 62 -5.48 3.90 7.94
N GLN A 63 -5.59 4.96 7.16
CA GLN A 63 -5.58 4.92 5.71
C GLN A 63 -4.70 6.03 5.16
N GLY A 64 -4.12 5.82 3.99
CA GLY A 64 -3.20 6.81 3.43
C GLY A 64 -2.70 6.48 2.04
N GLY A 65 -1.92 7.41 1.49
CA GLY A 65 -1.34 7.26 0.16
C GLY A 65 -2.27 7.72 -0.97
N PHE A 66 -3.52 8.08 -0.74
CA PHE A 66 -4.33 8.69 -1.79
C PHE A 66 -3.85 10.11 -2.11
N GLY A 67 -3.72 10.45 -3.39
CA GLY A 67 -3.28 11.78 -3.80
C GLY A 67 -4.44 12.79 -3.87
N GLU A 68 -4.24 14.00 -3.32
CA GLU A 68 -5.22 15.12 -3.38
C GLU A 68 -5.68 15.50 -4.79
N ARG A 69 -4.88 15.18 -5.82
CA ARG A 69 -5.13 15.57 -7.22
C ARG A 69 -5.80 14.49 -8.08
N GLY A 70 -6.12 13.34 -7.50
CA GLY A 70 -6.49 12.16 -8.27
C GLY A 70 -7.81 11.56 -7.82
N THR A 71 -8.92 12.20 -8.17
CA THR A 71 -10.04 11.60 -8.93
C THR A 71 -11.28 12.49 -8.79
N THR A 72 -11.81 12.98 -9.89
CA THR A 72 -13.22 13.39 -9.97
C THR A 72 -14.13 12.17 -10.08
N GLU A 73 -13.57 10.99 -10.39
CA GLU A 73 -14.27 9.71 -10.50
C GLU A 73 -13.36 8.57 -10.00
N GLY A 74 -13.75 7.92 -8.89
CA GLY A 74 -13.05 6.77 -8.29
C GLY A 74 -12.31 7.12 -6.99
N GLY A 75 -13.07 7.37 -5.92
CA GLY A 75 -12.56 7.72 -4.60
C GLY A 75 -11.73 6.64 -3.90
N GLU A 76 -11.75 6.63 -2.57
CA GLU A 76 -10.97 5.68 -1.76
C GLU A 76 -11.36 4.21 -2.03
N ILE A 77 -10.48 3.28 -1.67
CA ILE A 77 -10.78 1.85 -1.76
C ILE A 77 -11.89 1.54 -0.73
N ASP A 78 -12.99 0.97 -1.22
CA ASP A 78 -14.11 0.52 -0.38
C ASP A 78 -13.84 -0.88 0.19
N VAL A 79 -12.90 -0.94 1.15
CA VAL A 79 -12.63 -2.13 1.96
C VAL A 79 -12.73 -1.80 3.44
N ASN A 80 -13.19 -2.76 4.24
CA ASN A 80 -13.28 -2.64 5.69
C ASN A 80 -12.34 -3.67 6.35
N PRO A 81 -11.04 -3.34 6.54
CA PRO A 81 -10.09 -4.25 7.15
C PRO A 81 -10.48 -4.64 8.57
N GLN A 82 -10.31 -5.92 8.91
CA GLN A 82 -10.39 -6.37 10.29
C GLN A 82 -9.04 -6.14 11.01
N LYS A 83 -9.05 -6.35 12.34
CA LYS A 83 -7.80 -6.29 13.12
C LYS A 83 -6.80 -7.32 12.61
N GLY A 84 -5.57 -6.87 12.37
CA GLY A 84 -4.52 -7.70 11.79
C GLY A 84 -4.51 -7.74 10.26
N GLU A 85 -5.36 -6.96 9.58
CA GLU A 85 -5.40 -6.89 8.12
C GLU A 85 -4.96 -5.51 7.61
N GLY A 86 -4.26 -5.53 6.46
CA GLY A 86 -3.88 -4.36 5.70
C GLY A 86 -4.14 -4.60 4.22
N TYR A 87 -4.85 -3.67 3.59
CA TYR A 87 -5.14 -3.72 2.16
C TYR A 87 -4.32 -2.65 1.44
N VAL A 88 -3.77 -3.03 0.28
CA VAL A 88 -3.08 -2.12 -0.63
C VAL A 88 -3.66 -2.32 -2.02
N GLY A 89 -4.01 -1.24 -2.69
CA GLY A 89 -4.62 -1.33 -4.00
C GLY A 89 -4.96 0.02 -4.61
N THR A 90 -5.87 0.00 -5.57
CA THR A 90 -6.36 1.18 -6.27
C THR A 90 -7.82 0.98 -6.67
N ASN A 91 -8.60 2.06 -6.65
CA ASN A 91 -9.98 2.10 -7.14
C ASN A 91 -10.04 2.09 -8.69
N VAL A 92 -8.95 2.42 -9.35
CA VAL A 92 -8.96 2.63 -10.80
C VAL A 92 -9.19 1.33 -11.57
N ASN A 93 -10.33 1.26 -12.27
CA ASN A 93 -10.75 0.06 -13.03
C ASN A 93 -9.71 -0.45 -14.03
N TYR A 94 -8.97 0.45 -14.69
CA TYR A 94 -7.97 0.04 -15.69
C TYR A 94 -6.66 -0.49 -15.09
N ALA A 95 -6.48 -0.42 -13.77
CA ALA A 95 -5.28 -0.90 -13.10
C ALA A 95 -5.05 -2.40 -13.28
N ILE A 96 -6.13 -3.20 -13.32
CA ILE A 96 -6.05 -4.65 -13.54
C ILE A 96 -5.49 -4.94 -14.94
N TYR A 97 -5.98 -4.21 -15.96
CA TYR A 97 -5.48 -4.34 -17.32
C TYR A 97 -4.04 -3.84 -17.45
N GLN A 98 -3.64 -2.86 -16.64
CA GLN A 98 -2.25 -2.41 -16.59
C GLN A 98 -1.34 -3.47 -15.97
N GLU A 99 -1.74 -4.07 -14.85
CA GLU A 99 -0.93 -5.07 -14.13
C GLU A 99 -0.72 -6.35 -14.96
N PHE A 100 -1.79 -6.87 -15.58
CA PHE A 100 -1.78 -8.17 -16.26
C PHE A 100 -1.66 -8.10 -17.78
N GLY A 101 -1.91 -6.93 -18.37
CA GLY A 101 -2.03 -6.77 -19.81
C GLY A 101 -3.38 -7.22 -20.35
N THR A 102 -3.53 -7.08 -21.66
CA THR A 102 -4.71 -7.50 -22.43
C THR A 102 -4.28 -8.15 -23.73
N LYS A 103 -5.22 -8.67 -24.53
CA LYS A 103 -4.93 -9.22 -25.86
C LYS A 103 -4.12 -8.27 -26.76
N LYS A 104 -4.25 -6.94 -26.57
CA LYS A 104 -3.62 -5.91 -27.41
C LYS A 104 -2.50 -5.13 -26.73
N MET A 105 -2.19 -5.42 -25.46
CA MET A 105 -1.24 -4.64 -24.66
C MET A 105 -0.50 -5.56 -23.69
N ALA A 106 0.84 -5.48 -23.68
CA ALA A 106 1.64 -6.19 -22.68
C ALA A 106 1.37 -5.63 -21.26
N GLY A 107 1.43 -6.49 -20.26
CA GLY A 107 1.30 -6.09 -18.86
C GLY A 107 2.49 -5.22 -18.42
N GLN A 108 2.19 -4.23 -17.58
CA GLN A 108 3.14 -3.39 -16.88
C GLN A 108 2.87 -3.54 -15.38
N PRO A 109 3.32 -4.64 -14.78
CA PRO A 109 3.03 -4.96 -13.39
C PRO A 109 3.71 -3.95 -12.46
N PHE A 110 2.97 -3.48 -11.45
CA PHE A 110 3.42 -2.51 -10.47
C PHE A 110 3.13 -2.98 -9.03
N LEU A 111 2.06 -3.73 -8.79
CA LEU A 111 1.67 -4.14 -7.44
C LEU A 111 2.33 -5.46 -7.01
N ARG A 112 2.28 -6.49 -7.86
CA ARG A 112 2.96 -7.77 -7.59
C ARG A 112 4.47 -7.65 -7.45
N PRO A 113 5.19 -6.95 -8.35
CA PRO A 113 6.62 -6.75 -8.18
C PRO A 113 6.91 -5.92 -6.93
N ALA A 114 6.06 -4.97 -6.54
CA ALA A 114 6.27 -4.21 -5.30
C ALA A 114 6.32 -5.13 -4.06
N ILE A 115 5.43 -6.13 -3.98
CA ILE A 115 5.45 -7.12 -2.90
C ILE A 115 6.71 -7.98 -2.99
N ALA A 116 7.03 -8.50 -4.18
CA ALA A 116 8.19 -9.38 -4.38
C ALA A 116 9.51 -8.70 -3.99
N LEU A 117 9.67 -7.42 -4.33
CA LEU A 117 10.84 -6.59 -3.99
C LEU A 117 11.02 -6.36 -2.50
N LEU A 118 9.91 -6.33 -1.74
CA LEU A 118 9.95 -6.13 -0.29
C LEU A 118 10.20 -7.44 0.47
N VAL A 119 9.60 -8.54 0.02
CA VAL A 119 9.76 -9.86 0.64
C VAL A 119 11.14 -10.45 0.35
N THR A 120 11.64 -10.25 -0.87
CA THR A 120 12.87 -10.89 -1.35
C THR A 120 13.80 -9.83 -1.94
N PRO A 121 14.69 -9.22 -1.14
CA PRO A 121 15.58 -8.17 -1.63
C PRO A 121 16.55 -8.69 -2.71
N GLU A 122 16.82 -9.99 -2.75
CA GLU A 122 17.69 -10.64 -3.75
C GLU A 122 17.07 -10.63 -5.17
N LEU A 123 15.74 -10.68 -5.29
CA LEU A 123 15.01 -10.60 -6.56
C LEU A 123 15.02 -9.20 -7.18
N LYS A 124 15.53 -8.20 -6.46
CA LYS A 124 15.54 -6.80 -6.89
C LYS A 124 16.32 -6.55 -8.17
N GLU A 125 17.39 -7.31 -8.40
CA GLU A 125 18.24 -7.14 -9.58
C GLU A 125 17.75 -7.94 -10.79
N GLU A 126 16.87 -8.93 -10.59
CA GLU A 126 16.26 -9.70 -11.67
C GLU A 126 15.01 -9.00 -12.20
N ILE A 127 14.13 -8.54 -11.29
CA ILE A 127 12.91 -7.80 -11.65
C ILE A 127 13.23 -6.47 -12.36
N LYS A 128 14.32 -5.79 -12.00
CA LYS A 128 14.78 -4.57 -12.71
C LYS A 128 15.21 -4.81 -14.16
N LYS A 129 15.56 -6.04 -14.54
CA LYS A 129 15.99 -6.35 -15.92
C LYS A 129 14.82 -6.64 -16.84
N GLU A 130 13.66 -7.02 -16.28
CA GLU A 130 12.47 -7.39 -17.05
C GLU A 130 11.40 -6.28 -17.13
N LEU A 131 11.48 -5.26 -16.26
CA LEU A 131 10.66 -4.04 -16.29
C LEU A 131 11.26 -2.97 -17.21
#